data_AF-A0A060HVT0-F1
#
_entry.id   AF-A0A060HVT0-F1
#
_cell.length_a   1.000
_cell.length_b   1.000
_cell.length_c   1.000
_cell.angle_alpha   90.00
_cell.angle_beta   90.00
_cell.angle_gamma   90.00
#
_symmetry.space_group_name_H-M   'P 1'
#
loop_
_entity.id
_entity.type
_entity.pdbx_description
1 polymer ?
#
loop_
_entity_poly.entity_id
_entity_poly.type
_entity_poly.pdbx_seq_one_letter_code
_entity_poly.pdbx_strand_id
1 'polypeptide(L)' 'MPSLAQLNGSLAIHRFYIDKLRTKQEQIFEGDPDLAQLLDNVAAILSEHAAALAEDIADREDWES' A
#
# COMPACT_ATOMS: atom_id res chain seq x y z
N MET A 1 8.18 -20.45 -1.60
CA MET A 1 7.91 -19.08 -2.07
C MET A 1 6.39 -18.90 -2.14
N PRO A 2 5.85 -17.70 -1.86
CA PRO A 2 4.42 -17.41 -2.05
C PRO A 2 4.01 -17.66 -3.51
N SER A 3 2.74 -17.87 -3.83
CA SER A 3 2.24 -17.95 -5.22
C SER A 3 1.93 -16.55 -5.77
N LEU A 4 1.82 -16.41 -7.10
CA LEU A 4 1.34 -15.16 -7.73
C LEU A 4 0.00 -14.69 -7.15
N ALA A 5 -0.93 -15.63 -6.90
CA ALA A 5 -2.20 -15.31 -6.26
C ALA A 5 -2.04 -14.75 -4.84
N GLN A 6 -1.07 -15.27 -4.06
CA GLN A 6 -0.76 -14.75 -2.72
C GLN A 6 -0.11 -13.36 -2.79
N LEU A 7 0.80 -13.13 -3.75
CA LEU A 7 1.44 -11.83 -3.96
C LEU A 7 0.41 -10.77 -4.39
N ASN A 8 -0.43 -11.09 -5.39
CA ASN A 8 -1.52 -10.23 -5.84
C ASN A 8 -2.54 -9.94 -4.73
N GLY A 9 -2.88 -10.93 -3.91
CA GLY A 9 -3.72 -10.72 -2.73
C GLY A 9 -3.09 -9.78 -1.71
N SER A 10 -1.78 -9.91 -1.45
CA SER A 10 -1.04 -9.00 -0.58
C SER A 10 -1.01 -7.57 -1.14
N LEU A 11 -0.79 -7.39 -2.45
CA LEU A 11 -0.80 -6.08 -3.11
C LEU A 11 -2.17 -5.40 -2.98
N ALA A 12 -3.27 -6.15 -3.15
CA ALA A 12 -4.62 -5.63 -2.98
C ALA A 12 -4.87 -5.12 -1.54
N ILE A 13 -4.35 -5.84 -0.54
CA ILE A 13 -4.46 -5.44 0.88
C ILE A 13 -3.67 -4.14 1.14
N HIS A 14 -2.46 -4.00 0.60
CA HIS A 14 -1.67 -2.78 0.75
C HIS A 14 -2.40 -1.57 0.17
N ARG A 15 -2.91 -1.69 -1.07
CA ARG A 15 -3.69 -0.64 -1.73
C ARG A 15 -4.93 -0.24 -0.90
N PHE A 16 -5.67 -1.23 -0.39
CA PHE A 16 -6.83 -0.97 0.46
C PHE A 16 -6.48 -0.14 1.71
N TYR A 17 -5.38 -0.46 2.39
CA TYR A 17 -4.97 0.29 3.59
C TYR A 17 -4.43 1.68 3.27
N ILE A 18 -3.69 1.85 2.16
CA ILE A 18 -3.25 3.16 1.70
C ILE A 18 -4.46 4.07 1.46
N ASP A 19 -5.46 3.59 0.73
CA ASP A 19 -6.68 4.36 0.44
C ASP A 19 -7.44 4.71 1.72
N LYS A 20 -7.54 3.75 2.66
CA LYS A 20 -8.19 4.00 3.96
C LYS A 20 -7.46 5.05 4.79
N LEU A 21 -6.12 5.07 4.76
CA LEU A 21 -5.32 6.07 5.47
C LEU A 21 -5.52 7.46 4.88
N ARG A 22 -5.52 7.58 3.55
CA ARG A 22 -5.80 8.84 2.84
C ARG A 22 -7.21 9.37 3.16
N THR A 23 -8.23 8.53 3.09
CA THR A 23 -9.60 8.93 3.47
C THR A 23 -9.67 9.39 4.93
N LYS A 24 -8.93 8.75 5.84
CA LYS A 24 -8.88 9.17 7.25
C LYS A 24 -8.16 10.51 7.42
N GLN A 25 -7.06 10.72 6.70
CA GLN A 25 -6.33 11.99 6.70
C GLN A 25 -7.23 13.13 6.22
N GLU A 26 -7.99 12.93 5.14
CA GLU A 26 -8.97 13.91 4.64
C GLU A 26 -10.10 14.19 5.66
N GLN A 27 -10.54 13.18 6.41
CA GLN A 27 -11.56 13.34 7.46
C GLN A 27 -11.05 14.06 8.72
N ILE A 28 -9.75 14.01 9.00
CA ILE A 28 -9.13 14.60 10.21
C ILE A 28 -8.87 16.11 10.06
N PHE A 29 -9.14 16.69 8.88
CA PHE A 29 -9.05 18.12 8.53
C PHE A 29 -8.93 19.09 9.72
N GLU A 30 -7.85 19.89 9.76
CA GLU A 30 -7.53 20.96 10.74
C GLU A 30 -7.55 20.60 12.25
N GLY A 31 -8.10 19.46 12.65
CA GLY A 31 -8.31 19.10 14.05
C GLY A 31 -7.07 18.51 14.73
N ASP A 32 -6.21 17.83 13.98
CA ASP A 32 -4.99 17.20 14.50
C ASP A 32 -3.91 17.05 13.40
N PRO A 33 -3.02 18.05 13.24
CA PRO A 33 -1.98 18.03 12.21
C PRO A 33 -0.92 16.95 12.46
N ASP A 34 -0.64 16.61 13.73
CA ASP A 34 0.33 15.58 14.08
C ASP A 34 -0.18 14.20 13.68
N LEU A 35 -1.46 13.91 13.97
CA LEU A 35 -2.10 12.68 13.53
C LEU A 35 -2.19 12.59 12.00
N ALA A 36 -2.50 13.70 11.31
CA ALA A 36 -2.53 13.73 9.86
C ALA A 36 -1.15 13.39 9.25
N GLN A 37 -0.07 13.95 9.80
CA GLN A 37 1.30 13.64 9.37
C GLN A 37 1.69 12.17 9.64
N LEU A 38 1.28 11.61 10.78
CA LEU A 38 1.52 10.18 11.08
C LEU A 38 0.81 9.27 10.07
N LEU A 39 -0.45 9.57 9.71
CA LEU A 39 -1.17 8.79 8.71
C LEU A 39 -0.54 8.89 7.33
N ASP A 40 -0.05 10.07 6.95
CA ASP A 40 0.69 10.30 5.71
C ASP A 40 1.98 9.47 5.65
N ASN A 41 2.76 9.48 6.74
CA ASN A 41 3.99 8.70 6.86
C ASN A 41 3.73 7.18 6.70
N VAL A 42 2.66 6.67 7.32
CA VAL A 42 2.30 5.25 7.19
C VAL A 42 1.83 4.93 5.77
N ALA A 43 1.05 5.82 5.14
CA ALA A 43 0.63 5.64 3.76
C ALA A 43 1.83 5.63 2.79
N ALA A 44 2.86 6.44 3.04
CA ALA A 44 4.09 6.45 2.26
C ALA A 44 4.84 5.11 2.37
N ILE A 45 5.07 4.60 3.59
CA ILE A 45 5.74 3.31 3.81
C ILE A 45 4.99 2.17 3.13
N LEU A 46 3.66 2.13 3.27
CA LEU A 46 2.85 1.10 2.62
C LEU A 46 2.90 1.23 1.08
N SER A 47 3.02 2.44 0.55
CA SER A 47 3.14 2.67 -0.89
C SER A 47 4.48 2.15 -1.43
N GLU A 48 5.58 2.35 -0.69
CA GLU A 48 6.88 1.77 -1.05
C GLU A 48 6.83 0.24 -1.05
N HIS A 49 6.22 -0.36 -0.02
CA HIS A 49 6.03 -1.81 0.02
C HIS A 49 5.15 -2.32 -1.13
N ALA A 50 4.08 -1.61 -1.46
CA ALA A 50 3.22 -1.95 -2.58
C ALA A 50 3.95 -1.84 -3.93
N ALA A 51 4.86 -0.87 -4.09
CA ALA A 51 5.66 -0.70 -5.29
C ALA A 51 6.66 -1.85 -5.46
N ALA A 52 7.43 -2.16 -4.42
CA ALA A 52 8.37 -3.29 -4.44
C ALA A 52 7.65 -4.62 -4.71
N LEU A 53 6.48 -4.82 -4.08
CA LEU A 53 5.67 -6.02 -4.31
C LEU A 53 5.11 -6.10 -5.73
N ALA A 54 4.77 -4.96 -6.34
CA ALA A 54 4.31 -4.92 -7.72
C ALA A 54 5.43 -5.24 -8.71
N GLU A 55 6.67 -4.82 -8.43
CA GLU A 55 7.87 -5.20 -9.19
C GLU A 55 8.11 -6.72 -9.09
N ASP A 56 8.09 -7.29 -7.87
CA ASP A 56 8.22 -8.73 -7.65
C ASP A 56 7.14 -9.55 -8.40
N ILE A 57 5.92 -9.03 -8.48
CA ILE A 57 4.82 -9.66 -9.24
C ILE A 57 5.11 -9.57 -10.74
N ALA A 58 5.48 -8.40 -11.25
CA ALA A 58 5.73 -8.18 -12.67
C ALA A 58 6.87 -9.07 -13.18
N ASP A 59 7.98 -9.13 -12.43
CA ASP A 59 9.09 -10.03 -12.74
C ASP A 59 8.58 -11.46 -12.84
N ARG A 60 7.83 -11.92 -11.84
CA ARG A 60 7.34 -13.29 -11.78
C ARG A 60 6.31 -13.63 -12.85
N GLU A 61 5.43 -12.71 -13.21
CA GLU A 61 4.49 -12.87 -14.33
C GLU A 61 5.24 -13.01 -15.66
N ASP A 62 6.35 -12.31 -15.86
CA ASP A 62 7.23 -12.47 -17.03
C ASP A 62 7.89 -13.86 -17.07
N TRP A 63 8.35 -14.37 -15.92
CA TRP A 63 8.92 -15.72 -15.81
C TRP A 63 7.89 -16.86 -15.99
N GLU A 64 6.62 -16.62 -15.66
CA GLU A 64 5.54 -17.62 -15.71
C GLU A 64 4.69 -17.54 -17.01
N SER A 65 5.01 -16.63 -17.94
CA SER A 65 4.34 -16.43 -19.26
C SER A 65 4.91 -17.30 -20.39
#